data_AF-A0A952SVR2-F1
#
_entry.id   AF-A0A952SVR2-F1
#
_cell.length_a   1.000
_cell.length_b   1.000
_cell.length_c   1.000
_cell.angle_alpha   90.00
_cell.angle_beta   90.00
_cell.angle_gamma   90.00
#
_symmetry.space_group_name_H-M   'P 1'
#
loop_
_entity.id
_entity.type
_entity.pdbx_description
1 polymer ?
#
loop_
_entity_poly.entity_id
_entity_poly.type
_entity_poly.pdbx_seq_one_letter_code
_entity_poly.pdbx_strand_id
1 'polypeptide(L)'
;MIRLLSSVMVVAMCLGGPAVARAADTFNPDQPFQEVLSLNLLRSLFNQVVNQLDDHVEISSRLSQADSTTNGQRSLRFKYYPEGKSKSDRHLSAEGWFSSTTESEQLDWHFRFKLPEDREKGNLSQVERPL
;
A
#
# COMPACT_ATOMS: atom_id res chain seq x y z
N MET A 1 -34.48 40.25 59.59
CA MET A 1 -33.06 39.89 59.28
C MET A 1 -32.84 38.37 59.31
N ILE A 2 -33.65 37.55 58.60
CA ILE A 2 -33.50 36.07 58.63
C ILE A 2 -33.50 35.47 57.19
N ARG A 3 -33.34 36.30 56.15
CA ARG A 3 -33.29 35.82 54.75
C ARG A 3 -31.89 35.77 54.13
N LEU A 4 -30.87 36.26 54.83
CA LEU A 4 -29.48 36.25 54.34
C LEU A 4 -28.67 35.03 54.82
N LEU A 5 -29.11 34.33 55.86
CA LEU A 5 -28.38 33.18 56.41
C LEU A 5 -28.52 31.90 55.57
N SER A 6 -29.59 31.77 54.79
CA SER A 6 -29.82 30.54 54.01
C SER A 6 -29.01 30.44 52.72
N SER A 7 -28.49 31.57 52.21
CA SER A 7 -27.68 31.59 50.98
C SER A 7 -26.22 31.21 51.24
N VAL A 8 -25.67 31.62 52.39
CA VAL A 8 -24.27 31.33 52.76
C VAL A 8 -24.03 29.83 52.98
N MET A 9 -25.04 29.10 53.50
CA MET A 9 -24.96 27.66 53.74
C MET A 9 -24.92 26.84 52.43
N VAL A 10 -25.62 27.29 51.39
CA VAL A 10 -25.61 26.62 50.07
C VAL A 10 -24.28 26.84 49.35
N VAL A 11 -23.70 28.04 49.45
CA VAL A 11 -22.38 28.33 48.87
C VAL A 11 -21.26 27.57 49.59
N ALA A 12 -21.37 27.39 50.92
CA ALA A 12 -20.41 26.60 51.68
C ALA A 12 -20.46 25.09 51.36
N MET A 13 -21.65 24.55 51.04
CA MET A 13 -21.79 23.15 50.57
C MET A 13 -21.23 22.93 49.16
N CYS A 14 -21.21 23.96 48.30
CA CYS A 14 -20.65 23.86 46.95
C CYS A 14 -19.12 23.89 46.89
N LEU A 15 -18.44 24.31 47.97
CA LEU A 15 -16.97 24.35 48.04
C LEU A 15 -16.35 23.11 48.70
N GLY A 16 -17.18 22.22 49.26
CA GLY A 16 -16.77 20.94 49.85
C GLY A 16 -16.95 19.76 48.90
N GLY A 17 -16.65 19.94 47.61
CA GLY A 17 -16.53 18.80 46.69
C GLY A 17 -15.49 17.82 47.24
N PRO A 18 -15.70 16.50 47.10
CA PRO A 18 -14.73 15.56 47.62
C PRO A 18 -13.44 15.82 46.84
N ALA A 19 -12.40 16.24 47.54
CA ALA A 19 -11.03 16.18 47.05
C ALA A 19 -10.66 14.68 46.95
N VAL A 20 -11.32 13.97 46.04
CA VAL A 20 -10.76 12.77 45.45
C VAL A 20 -9.64 13.33 44.59
N ALA A 21 -8.47 13.48 45.21
CA ALA A 21 -7.20 13.34 44.54
C ALA A 21 -7.22 11.93 43.92
N ARG A 22 -7.96 11.80 42.82
CA ARG A 22 -7.79 10.72 41.89
C ARG A 22 -6.40 11.00 41.39
N ALA A 23 -5.43 10.19 41.85
CA ALA A 23 -4.19 10.03 41.11
C ALA A 23 -4.64 10.00 39.66
N ALA A 24 -4.23 11.00 38.88
CA ALA A 24 -4.43 10.92 37.46
C ALA A 24 -3.60 9.71 37.06
N ASP A 25 -4.23 8.53 37.04
CA ASP A 25 -3.80 7.46 36.16
C ASP A 25 -3.74 8.16 34.82
N THR A 26 -2.51 8.50 34.43
CA THR A 26 -2.19 9.28 33.26
C THR A 26 -2.93 8.62 32.12
N PHE A 27 -4.08 9.17 31.74
CA PHE A 27 -4.91 8.59 30.70
C PHE A 27 -4.06 8.66 29.44
N ASN A 28 -3.46 7.52 29.09
CA ASN A 28 -2.60 7.41 27.96
C ASN A 28 -3.50 6.98 26.79
N PRO A 29 -3.91 7.90 25.90
CA PRO A 29 -4.78 7.56 24.78
C PRO A 29 -4.13 6.54 23.83
N ASP A 30 -2.80 6.37 23.92
CA ASP A 30 -2.04 5.42 23.11
C ASP A 30 -2.00 4.01 23.70
N GLN A 31 -2.37 3.82 24.97
CA GLN A 31 -2.38 2.50 25.63
C GLN A 31 -3.20 1.43 24.90
N PRO A 32 -4.45 1.69 24.42
CA PRO A 32 -5.16 0.72 23.61
C PRO A 32 -4.45 0.44 22.28
N PHE A 33 -3.77 1.41 21.67
CA PHE A 33 -3.02 1.19 20.44
C PHE A 33 -1.72 0.43 20.66
N GLN A 34 -1.06 0.61 21.80
CA GLN A 34 0.14 -0.14 22.21
C GLN A 34 -0.19 -1.63 22.42
N GLU A 35 -1.37 -1.94 22.96
CA GLU A 35 -1.83 -3.31 23.16
C GLU A 35 -2.44 -3.93 21.88
N VAL A 36 -3.15 -3.14 21.08
CA VAL A 36 -3.84 -3.60 19.85
C VAL A 36 -2.90 -3.72 18.65
N LEU A 37 -1.95 -2.79 18.47
CA LEU A 37 -0.89 -2.87 17.46
C LEU A 37 0.33 -3.64 17.99
N SER A 38 0.06 -4.81 18.56
CA SER A 38 1.13 -5.73 18.92
C SER A 38 1.98 -6.05 17.68
N LEU A 39 3.28 -6.24 17.87
CA LEU A 39 4.22 -6.67 16.82
C LEU A 39 3.71 -7.90 16.05
N ASN A 40 2.96 -8.77 16.72
CA ASN A 40 2.36 -9.96 16.11
C ASN A 40 1.22 -9.62 15.14
N LEU A 41 0.35 -8.67 15.48
CA LEU A 41 -0.71 -8.21 14.60
C LEU A 41 -0.14 -7.49 13.37
N LEU A 42 0.85 -6.61 13.58
CA LEU A 42 1.57 -5.95 12.49
C LEU A 42 2.26 -6.97 11.56
N ARG A 43 2.90 -7.99 12.14
CA ARG A 43 3.53 -9.07 11.37
C ARG A 43 2.50 -9.89 10.58
N SER A 44 1.34 -10.18 11.16
CA SER A 44 0.27 -10.90 10.47
C SER A 44 -0.29 -10.09 9.30
N LEU A 45 -0.57 -8.80 9.51
CA LEU A 45 -1.05 -7.90 8.47
C LEU A 45 -0.01 -7.73 7.36
N PHE A 46 1.26 -7.55 7.73
CA PHE A 46 2.35 -7.47 6.77
C PHE A 46 2.46 -8.75 5.93
N ASN A 47 2.46 -9.92 6.57
CA ASN A 47 2.50 -11.19 5.87
C ASN A 47 1.29 -11.37 4.95
N GLN A 48 0.10 -10.96 5.37
CA GLN A 48 -1.11 -11.02 4.56
C GLN A 48 -0.99 -10.11 3.32
N VAL A 49 -0.52 -8.88 3.49
CA VAL A 49 -0.28 -7.94 2.39
C VAL A 49 0.79 -8.45 1.44
N VAL A 50 1.90 -8.99 1.97
CA VAL A 50 2.98 -9.57 1.15
C VAL A 50 2.49 -10.79 0.37
N ASN A 51 1.71 -11.68 0.99
CA ASN A 51 1.16 -12.86 0.31
C ASN A 51 0.19 -12.46 -0.80
N GLN A 52 -0.67 -11.46 -0.54
CA GLN A 52 -1.57 -10.94 -1.55
C GLN A 52 -0.80 -10.23 -2.67
N LEU A 53 0.23 -9.45 -2.32
CA LEU A 53 1.07 -8.78 -3.32
C LEU A 53 1.81 -9.80 -4.17
N ASP A 54 2.31 -10.89 -3.58
CA ASP A 54 2.97 -11.95 -4.33
C ASP A 54 2.02 -12.54 -5.36
N ASP A 55 0.79 -12.92 -4.99
CA ASP A 55 -0.18 -13.47 -5.96
C ASP A 55 -0.52 -12.48 -7.09
N HIS A 56 -0.43 -11.17 -6.85
CA HIS A 56 -0.82 -10.16 -7.83
C HIS A 56 0.34 -9.50 -8.58
N VAL A 57 1.59 -9.60 -8.11
CA VAL A 57 2.74 -8.86 -8.66
C VAL A 57 3.91 -9.79 -8.93
N GLU A 58 4.53 -9.60 -10.09
CA GLU A 58 5.77 -10.28 -10.47
C GLU A 58 6.80 -9.22 -10.88
N ILE A 59 7.93 -9.20 -10.18
CA ILE A 59 9.07 -8.33 -10.50
C ILE A 59 10.23 -9.22 -10.91
N SER A 60 10.76 -9.00 -12.10
CA SER A 60 11.91 -9.74 -12.63
C SER A 60 12.98 -8.77 -13.13
N SER A 61 14.23 -9.05 -12.81
CA SER A 61 15.37 -8.33 -13.36
C SER A 61 16.21 -9.29 -14.21
N ARG A 62 16.78 -8.77 -15.30
CA ARG A 62 17.80 -9.48 -16.08
C ARG A 62 19.01 -8.58 -16.17
N LEU A 63 20.13 -9.09 -15.70
CA LEU A 63 21.44 -8.47 -15.81
C LEU A 63 22.25 -9.36 -16.74
N SER A 64 22.47 -8.96 -17.99
CA SER A 64 23.48 -9.65 -18.80
C SER A 64 24.85 -9.31 -18.22
N GLN A 65 25.62 -10.34 -17.88
CA GLN A 65 27.01 -10.17 -17.46
C GLN A 65 27.76 -9.49 -18.61
N ALA A 66 28.36 -8.34 -18.32
CA ALA A 66 29.11 -7.59 -19.32
C ALA A 66 30.39 -8.37 -19.66
N ASP A 67 30.34 -9.18 -20.71
CA ASP A 67 31.54 -9.67 -21.37
C ASP A 67 32.25 -8.50 -22.05
N SER A 68 33.57 -8.57 -22.19
CA SER A 68 34.46 -7.47 -22.63
C SER A 68 34.11 -6.82 -23.99
N THR A 69 33.16 -7.38 -24.72
CA THR A 69 32.66 -6.89 -26.03
C THR A 69 31.19 -6.46 -26.02
N THR A 70 30.45 -6.73 -24.96
CA THR A 70 28.99 -6.56 -24.93
C THR A 70 28.61 -5.60 -23.80
N ASN A 71 28.20 -4.40 -24.21
CA ASN A 71 27.56 -3.42 -23.36
C ASN A 71 26.49 -4.09 -22.48
N GLY A 72 26.64 -3.98 -21.15
CA GLY A 72 25.82 -4.66 -20.16
C GLY A 72 24.38 -4.16 -20.18
N GLN A 73 23.55 -4.74 -21.04
CA GLN A 73 22.12 -4.47 -21.06
C GLN A 73 21.47 -5.02 -19.80
N ARG A 74 20.76 -4.15 -19.11
CA ARG A 74 20.01 -4.48 -17.91
C ARG A 74 18.53 -4.21 -18.18
N SER A 75 17.67 -5.07 -17.68
CA SER A 75 16.23 -4.93 -17.84
C SER A 75 15.49 -5.19 -16.54
N LEU A 76 14.45 -4.41 -16.29
CA LEU A 76 13.51 -4.58 -15.20
C LEU A 76 12.12 -4.79 -15.80
N ARG A 77 11.42 -5.82 -15.37
CA ARG A 77 10.06 -6.11 -15.80
C ARG A 77 9.17 -6.26 -14.58
N PHE A 78 8.11 -5.48 -14.59
CA PHE A 78 7.01 -5.52 -13.64
C PHE A 78 5.77 -6.07 -14.34
N LYS A 79 5.08 -7.02 -13.71
CA LYS A 79 3.75 -7.45 -14.13
C LYS A 79 2.80 -7.39 -12.95
N TYR A 80 1.57 -6.95 -13.21
CA TYR A 80 0.47 -6.95 -12.26
C TYR A 80 -0.70 -7.74 -12.82
N TYR A 81 -1.17 -8.71 -12.06
CA TYR A 81 -2.26 -9.64 -12.39
C TYR A 81 -3.48 -9.21 -11.58
N PRO A 82 -4.48 -8.49 -12.15
CA PRO A 82 -5.60 -7.95 -11.37
C PRO A 82 -6.43 -9.02 -10.67
N GLU A 83 -6.53 -10.20 -11.27
CA GLU A 83 -7.28 -11.35 -10.74
C GLU A 83 -6.41 -12.32 -9.92
N GLY A 84 -5.11 -12.05 -9.84
CA GLY A 84 -4.10 -12.96 -9.28
C GLY A 84 -3.52 -13.90 -10.34
N LYS A 85 -2.21 -14.18 -10.22
CA LYS A 85 -1.42 -15.09 -11.08
C LYS A 85 -2.09 -16.46 -11.22
N SER A 86 -2.74 -16.92 -10.15
CA SER A 86 -3.37 -18.24 -10.09
C SER A 86 -4.70 -18.34 -10.85
N LYS A 87 -5.39 -17.21 -11.07
CA LYS A 87 -6.74 -17.21 -11.68
C LYS A 87 -6.74 -16.80 -13.14
N SER A 88 -5.77 -16.00 -13.57
CA SER A 88 -5.76 -15.43 -14.91
C SER A 88 -4.37 -15.08 -15.39
N ASP A 89 -4.07 -15.40 -16.65
CA ASP A 89 -2.87 -14.91 -17.34
C ASP A 89 -3.01 -13.44 -17.79
N ARG A 90 -4.17 -12.80 -17.57
CA ARG A 90 -4.37 -11.39 -17.90
C ARG A 90 -3.57 -10.53 -16.93
N HIS A 91 -2.62 -9.78 -17.47
CA HIS A 91 -1.76 -8.91 -16.69
C HIS A 91 -1.47 -7.59 -17.40
N LEU A 92 -1.21 -6.59 -16.58
CA LEU A 92 -0.57 -5.34 -16.97
C LEU A 92 0.94 -5.56 -16.87
N SER A 93 1.72 -5.15 -17.87
CA SER A 93 3.19 -5.24 -17.78
C SER A 93 3.85 -3.90 -18.05
N ALA A 94 4.88 -3.58 -17.27
CA ALA A 94 5.81 -2.49 -17.50
C ALA A 94 7.23 -3.06 -17.59
N GLU A 95 7.91 -2.81 -18.69
CA GLU A 95 9.26 -3.28 -18.97
C GLU A 95 10.17 -2.06 -19.19
N GLY A 96 11.32 -2.03 -18.51
CA GLY A 96 12.37 -1.02 -18.68
C GLY A 96 13.67 -1.68 -19.09
N TRP A 97 14.39 -1.11 -20.05
CA TRP A 97 15.73 -1.53 -20.47
C TRP A 97 16.69 -0.36 -20.41
N PHE A 98 17.92 -0.64 -19.98
CA PHE A 98 18.99 0.32 -19.87
C PHE A 98 20.28 -0.30 -20.40
N SER A 99 20.94 0.39 -21.32
CA SER A 99 22.20 -0.02 -21.93
C SER A 99 23.14 1.18 -22.02
N SER A 100 24.45 0.96 -21.77
CA SER A 100 25.49 1.99 -21.70
C SER A 100 26.58 1.79 -22.75
N THR A 101 26.45 2.42 -23.91
CA THR A 101 27.36 2.10 -25.02
C THR A 101 28.75 2.66 -24.73
N THR A 102 29.77 1.80 -24.65
CA THR A 102 31.15 2.14 -24.28
C THR A 102 31.80 3.14 -25.25
N GLU A 103 31.25 3.26 -26.46
CA GLU A 103 31.79 4.08 -27.55
C GLU A 103 31.29 5.54 -27.50
N SER A 104 30.15 5.84 -26.86
CA SER A 104 29.52 7.16 -26.94
C SER A 104 29.16 7.80 -25.59
N GLU A 105 29.47 7.17 -24.45
CA GLU A 105 28.95 7.53 -23.11
C GLU A 105 27.41 7.69 -23.07
N GLN A 106 26.71 7.24 -24.12
CA GLN A 106 25.30 7.45 -24.28
C GLN A 106 24.55 6.35 -23.55
N LEU A 107 23.65 6.80 -22.67
CA LEU A 107 22.80 5.93 -21.87
C LEU A 107 21.43 5.84 -22.53
N ASP A 108 21.13 4.68 -23.10
CA ASP A 108 19.86 4.44 -23.76
C ASP A 108 18.87 3.84 -22.77
N TRP A 109 17.72 4.50 -22.66
CA TRP A 109 16.61 4.09 -21.80
C TRP A 109 15.38 3.77 -22.65
N HIS A 110 14.82 2.58 -22.46
CA HIS A 110 13.59 2.18 -23.12
C HIS A 110 12.55 1.76 -22.10
N PHE A 111 11.31 2.18 -22.29
CA PHE A 111 10.17 1.79 -21.47
C PHE A 111 9.06 1.26 -22.37
N ARG A 112 8.43 0.16 -21.96
CA ARG A 112 7.30 -0.45 -22.66
C ARG A 112 6.21 -0.80 -21.66
N PHE A 113 5.01 -0.31 -21.92
CA PHE A 113 3.81 -0.67 -21.18
C PHE A 113 2.93 -1.54 -22.07
N LYS A 114 2.38 -2.62 -21.53
CA LYS A 114 1.38 -3.45 -22.21
C LYS A 114 0.15 -3.58 -21.33
N LEU A 115 -0.99 -3.26 -21.93
CA LEU A 115 -2.30 -3.49 -21.36
C LEU A 115 -2.72 -4.95 -21.61
N PRO A 116 -3.53 -5.54 -20.73
CA PRO A 116 -4.10 -6.86 -20.99
C PRO A 116 -4.97 -6.80 -22.24
N GLU A 117 -4.69 -7.67 -23.22
CA GLU A 117 -5.51 -7.73 -24.43
C GLU A 117 -6.94 -8.16 -24.07
N ASP A 118 -7.93 -7.38 -24.50
CA ASP A 118 -9.33 -7.80 -24.47
C ASP A 118 -9.54 -8.86 -25.55
N ARG A 119 -9.72 -10.11 -25.11
CA ARG A 119 -10.08 -11.25 -25.98
C ARG A 119 -11.46 -11.10 -26.64
N GLU A 120 -12.20 -10.04 -26.37
CA GLU A 120 -13.55 -9.78 -26.92
C GLU A 120 -13.54 -9.28 -28.38
N LYS A 121 -12.38 -8.98 -28.99
CA LYS A 121 -12.31 -8.57 -30.41
C LYS A 121 -12.30 -9.73 -31.41
N GLY A 122 -12.71 -10.93 -31.00
CA GLY A 122 -12.74 -12.13 -31.85
C GLY A 122 -14.07 -12.45 -32.55
N ASN A 123 -15.21 -11.87 -32.11
CA ASN A 123 -16.54 -12.33 -32.56
C ASN A 123 -17.45 -11.27 -33.18
N LEU A 124 -16.98 -10.05 -33.46
CA LEU A 124 -17.82 -8.97 -34.02
C LEU A 124 -17.60 -8.69 -35.52
N SER A 125 -17.14 -9.67 -36.32
CA SER A 125 -17.01 -9.51 -37.78
C SER A 125 -17.98 -10.36 -38.61
N GLN A 126 -19.06 -10.86 -38.01
CA GLN A 126 -20.11 -11.58 -38.74
C GLN A 126 -21.49 -11.01 -38.41
N VAL A 127 -21.69 -9.73 -38.68
CA VAL A 127 -23.05 -9.18 -38.84
C VAL A 127 -23.34 -9.16 -40.34
N GLU A 128 -24.33 -9.95 -40.70
CA GLU A 128 -24.81 -10.25 -42.04
C GLU A 128 -24.97 -9.01 -42.92
N ARG A 129 -24.49 -9.08 -44.17
CA ARG A 129 -25.01 -8.24 -45.25
C ARG A 129 -26.30 -8.89 -45.75
N PRO A 130 -27.47 -8.21 -45.70
CA PRO A 130 -28.62 -8.67 -46.46
C PRO A 130 -28.41 -8.34 -47.94
N LEU A 131 -28.88 -9.27 -48.78
CA LEU A 131 -28.95 -9.23 -50.23
C LEU A 131 -29.83 -8.09 -50.76
#